data_AF-B0DN20-F1
#
_entry.id   AF-B0DN20-F1
#
_cell.length_a   1.000
_cell.length_b   1.000
_cell.length_c   1.000
_cell.angle_alpha   90.00
_cell.angle_beta   90.00
_cell.angle_gamma   90.00
#
_symmetry.space_group_name_H-M   'P 1'
#
loop_
_entity.id
_entity.type
_entity.pdbx_description
1 polymer ?
#
loop_
_entity_poly.entity_id
_entity_poly.type
_entity_poly.pdbx_seq_one_letter_code
_entity_poly.pdbx_strand_id
1 'polypeptide(L)'
;MSYTVEISIFYRESAPEFFNIVERGVWHYANGGTWTQAAGKEILTMGGSGTSGGLRFKNASGNAFFLVVGVHNYSLWLDVLPNIEDKDTTVALLPTYY
;
A
#
# COMPACT_ATOMS: atom_id res chain seq x y z
N MET A 1 12.19 10.08 -14.07
CA MET A 1 11.02 9.43 -14.73
C MET A 1 10.11 8.97 -13.61
N SER A 2 8.85 9.38 -13.61
CA SER A 2 7.87 8.93 -12.63
C SER A 2 7.41 7.50 -12.92
N TYR A 3 6.98 6.78 -11.88
CA TYR A 3 6.39 5.45 -11.98
C TYR A 3 4.97 5.47 -11.43
N THR A 4 4.05 4.75 -12.07
CA THR A 4 2.67 4.63 -11.60
C THR A 4 2.34 3.15 -11.42
N VAL A 5 1.73 2.82 -10.28
CA VAL A 5 1.21 1.49 -9.97
C VAL A 5 -0.28 1.60 -9.74
N GLU A 6 -1.07 0.84 -10.51
CA GLU A 6 -2.52 0.72 -10.33
C GLU A 6 -2.86 -0.58 -9.61
N ILE A 7 -3.71 -0.50 -8.59
CA ILE A 7 -4.10 -1.62 -7.75
C ILE A 7 -5.62 -1.78 -7.81
N SER A 8 -6.07 -2.96 -8.23
CA SER A 8 -7.46 -3.39 -8.16
C SER A 8 -7.63 -4.37 -7.00
N ILE A 9 -8.63 -4.11 -6.15
CA ILE A 9 -8.92 -4.94 -4.97
C ILE A 9 -10.14 -5.79 -5.29
N PHE A 10 -9.99 -7.10 -5.19
CA PHE A 10 -11.05 -8.06 -5.44
C PHE A 10 -11.32 -8.89 -4.19
N TYR A 11 -12.60 -9.07 -3.89
CA TYR A 11 -13.05 -10.01 -2.86
C TYR A 11 -13.55 -11.28 -3.53
N ARG A 12 -13.25 -12.42 -2.92
CA ARG A 12 -13.92 -13.68 -3.28
C ARG A 12 -15.38 -13.56 -2.85
N GLU A 13 -16.32 -14.07 -3.65
CA GLU A 13 -17.75 -14.06 -3.30
C GLU A 13 -18.05 -14.74 -1.96
N SER A 14 -17.23 -15.72 -1.58
CA SER A 14 -17.31 -16.43 -0.31
C SER A 14 -16.56 -15.77 0.85
N ALA A 15 -16.02 -14.56 0.67
CA ALA A 15 -15.28 -13.87 1.73
C ALA A 15 -16.24 -13.56 2.90
N PRO A 16 -15.94 -14.02 4.13
CA PRO A 16 -16.85 -13.84 5.26
C PRO A 16 -16.91 -12.38 5.72
N GLU A 17 -15.86 -11.61 5.44
CA GLU A 17 -15.74 -10.20 5.81
C GLU A 17 -14.96 -9.42 4.76
N PHE A 18 -15.25 -8.13 4.68
CA PHE A 18 -14.57 -7.18 3.80
C PHE A 18 -13.53 -6.38 4.58
N PHE A 19 -12.41 -6.09 3.93
CA PHE A 19 -11.40 -5.18 4.46
C PHE A 19 -11.62 -3.77 3.90
N ASN A 20 -11.25 -2.77 4.66
CA ASN A 20 -11.27 -1.38 4.21
C ASN A 20 -9.87 -0.80 4.32
N ILE A 21 -9.48 0.04 3.38
CA ILE A 21 -8.25 0.82 3.51
C ILE A 21 -8.48 1.85 4.62
N VAL A 22 -7.71 1.76 5.69
CA VAL A 22 -7.78 2.67 6.84
C VAL A 22 -6.64 3.67 6.84
N GLU A 23 -5.52 3.39 6.17
CA GLU A 23 -4.40 4.33 6.04
C GLU A 23 -3.71 4.19 4.67
N ARG A 24 -3.20 5.31 4.17
CA ARG A 24 -2.34 5.39 2.99
C ARG A 24 -1.06 6.13 3.37
N GLY A 25 0.10 5.57 3.06
CA GLY A 25 1.39 6.20 3.30
C GLY A 25 2.23 6.22 2.04
N VAL A 26 3.16 7.18 1.95
CA VAL A 26 4.14 7.25 0.86
C VAL A 26 5.50 7.52 1.49
N TRP A 27 6.52 6.77 1.08
CA TRP A 27 7.89 7.04 1.51
C TRP A 27 8.48 8.24 0.77
N HIS A 28 9.33 9.01 1.45
CA HIS A 28 9.75 10.33 0.95
C HIS A 28 10.86 10.29 -0.10
N TYR A 29 11.51 9.14 -0.32
CA TYR A 29 12.54 9.00 -1.35
C TYR A 29 11.98 9.26 -2.75
N ALA A 30 12.89 9.51 -3.71
CA ALA A 30 12.56 9.72 -5.11
C ALA A 30 11.50 10.81 -5.37
N ASN A 31 11.55 11.91 -4.59
CA ASN A 31 10.56 13.00 -4.58
C ASN A 31 9.16 12.55 -4.12
N GLY A 32 9.09 11.49 -3.32
CA GLY A 32 7.86 10.96 -2.77
C GLY A 32 6.89 10.46 -3.84
N GLY A 33 5.61 10.71 -3.59
CA GLY A 33 4.53 10.29 -4.45
C GLY A 33 3.17 10.61 -3.85
N THR A 34 2.12 10.18 -4.54
CA THR A 34 0.74 10.45 -4.15
C THR A 34 -0.14 9.23 -4.41
N TRP A 35 -1.02 8.93 -3.46
CA TRP A 35 -2.14 8.03 -3.68
C TRP A 35 -3.34 8.80 -4.22
N THR A 36 -3.96 8.28 -5.27
CA THR A 36 -5.25 8.74 -5.78
C THR A 36 -6.18 7.55 -6.02
N GLN A 37 -7.47 7.82 -6.23
CA GLN A 37 -8.45 6.81 -6.60
C GLN A 37 -9.11 7.18 -7.92
N ALA A 38 -9.20 6.24 -8.86
CA ALA A 38 -9.96 6.39 -10.08
C ALA A 38 -10.49 5.04 -10.56
N ALA A 39 -11.74 5.02 -11.06
CA ALA A 39 -12.39 3.82 -11.60
C ALA A 39 -12.33 2.59 -10.66
N GLY A 40 -12.46 2.80 -9.35
CA GLY A 40 -12.42 1.71 -8.35
C GLY A 40 -11.02 1.13 -8.08
N LYS A 41 -9.95 1.80 -8.56
CA LYS A 41 -8.56 1.42 -8.30
C LYS A 41 -7.88 2.39 -7.36
N GLU A 42 -6.92 1.89 -6.60
CA GLU A 42 -5.92 2.73 -5.92
C GLU A 42 -4.74 2.96 -6.86
N ILE A 43 -4.29 4.19 -6.98
CA ILE A 43 -3.22 4.58 -7.90
C ILE A 43 -2.10 5.24 -7.10
N LEU A 44 -0.92 4.63 -7.10
CA LEU A 44 0.29 5.23 -6.54
C LEU A 44 1.13 5.82 -7.68
N THR A 45 1.30 7.13 -7.69
CA THR A 45 2.25 7.81 -8.58
C THR A 45 3.48 8.22 -7.77
N MET A 46 4.65 7.72 -8.15
CA MET A 46 5.95 7.97 -7.52
C MET A 46 6.80 8.90 -8.39
N GLY A 47 7.55 9.81 -7.76
CA GLY A 47 8.43 10.74 -8.47
C GLY A 47 9.62 10.07 -9.18
N GLY A 48 9.99 8.85 -8.77
CA GLY A 48 11.03 8.04 -9.40
C GLY A 48 11.17 6.65 -8.78
N SER A 49 12.16 5.89 -9.26
CA SER A 49 12.59 4.62 -8.65
C SER A 49 13.30 4.89 -7.32
N GLY A 50 13.13 3.99 -6.35
CA GLY A 50 13.72 4.06 -5.01
C GLY A 50 12.74 4.50 -3.92
N THR A 51 11.43 4.44 -4.17
CA THR A 51 10.39 4.75 -3.18
C THR A 51 9.23 3.76 -3.26
N SER A 52 8.27 3.90 -2.35
CA SER A 52 7.11 3.01 -2.19
C SER A 52 5.92 3.74 -1.56
N GLY A 53 4.76 3.11 -1.67
CA GLY A 53 3.55 3.49 -0.96
C GLY A 53 2.96 2.28 -0.25
N GLY A 54 2.36 2.54 0.91
CA GLY A 54 1.73 1.55 1.75
C GLY A 54 0.23 1.78 1.88
N LEU A 55 -0.54 0.69 1.88
CA LEU A 55 -1.97 0.65 2.18
C LEU A 55 -2.18 -0.25 3.39
N ARG A 56 -2.74 0.30 4.47
CA ARG A 56 -3.19 -0.51 5.61
C ARG A 56 -4.66 -0.86 5.47
N PHE A 57 -4.97 -2.12 5.59
CA PHE A 57 -6.31 -2.67 5.51
C PHE A 57 -6.76 -3.15 6.89
N LYS A 58 -8.03 -2.91 7.24
CA LYS A 58 -8.65 -3.43 8.47
C LYS A 58 -10.11 -3.83 8.21
N ASN A 59 -10.54 -4.94 8.82
CA ASN A 59 -11.93 -5.41 8.75
C ASN A 59 -12.71 -5.07 10.03
N ALA A 60 -14.02 -5.36 10.04
CA ALA A 60 -14.89 -5.06 11.18
C ALA A 60 -14.54 -5.84 12.46
N SER A 61 -13.96 -7.04 12.31
CA SER A 61 -13.48 -7.88 13.41
C SER A 61 -12.12 -7.47 13.96
N GLY A 62 -11.51 -6.41 13.40
CA GLY A 62 -10.24 -5.85 13.86
C GLY A 62 -9.00 -6.47 13.23
N ASN A 63 -9.14 -7.48 12.38
CA ASN A 63 -8.00 -8.05 11.64
C ASN A 63 -7.45 -7.01 10.68
N ALA A 64 -6.12 -6.93 10.59
CA ALA A 64 -5.44 -5.98 9.74
C ALA A 64 -4.29 -6.62 8.96
N PHE A 65 -3.99 -6.05 7.81
CA PHE A 65 -2.78 -6.34 7.04
C PHE A 65 -2.27 -5.09 6.34
N PHE A 66 -1.02 -5.11 5.92
CA PHE A 66 -0.37 -4.04 5.19
C PHE A 66 0.09 -4.52 3.83
N LEU A 67 -0.22 -3.76 2.79
CA LEU A 67 0.31 -3.94 1.44
C LEU A 67 1.28 -2.79 1.17
N VAL A 68 2.50 -3.10 0.75
CA VAL A 68 3.42 -2.10 0.21
C VAL A 68 3.74 -2.44 -1.24
N VAL A 69 3.79 -1.40 -2.08
CA VAL A 69 4.23 -1.49 -3.46
C VAL A 69 5.23 -0.39 -3.74
N GLY A 70 6.24 -0.67 -4.54
CA GLY A 70 7.26 0.33 -4.89
C GLY A 70 8.06 -0.06 -6.11
N VAL A 71 9.04 0.77 -6.43
CA VAL A 71 10.01 0.50 -7.50
C VAL A 71 11.40 0.56 -6.92
N HIS A 72 12.18 -0.50 -7.10
CA HIS A 72 13.57 -0.61 -6.66
C HIS A 72 14.43 -1.04 -7.84
N ASN A 73 15.51 -0.29 -8.11
CA ASN A 73 16.36 -0.47 -9.29
C ASN A 73 15.54 -0.67 -10.58
N TYR A 74 14.60 0.25 -10.81
CA TYR A 74 13.74 0.31 -12.00
C TYR A 74 12.77 -0.88 -12.18
N SER A 75 12.65 -1.75 -11.17
CA SER A 75 11.76 -2.92 -11.16
C SER A 75 10.68 -2.77 -10.09
N LEU A 76 9.45 -3.17 -10.42
CA LEU A 76 8.35 -3.25 -9.46
C LEU A 76 8.67 -4.26 -8.35
N TRP A 77 8.35 -3.91 -7.11
CA TRP A 77 8.33 -4.84 -5.99
C TRP A 77 7.07 -4.61 -5.14
N LEU A 78 6.69 -5.65 -4.39
CA LEU A 78 5.59 -5.59 -3.44
C LEU A 78 5.83 -6.56 -2.28
N ASP A 79 5.20 -6.28 -1.15
CA ASP A 79 5.14 -7.18 0.00
C ASP A 79 3.80 -7.04 0.72
N VAL A 80 3.40 -8.09 1.43
CA VAL A 80 2.17 -8.14 2.24
C VAL A 80 2.51 -8.65 3.63
N LEU A 81 2.24 -7.82 4.65
CA LEU A 81 2.36 -8.19 6.06
C LEU A 81 0.95 -8.54 6.60
N PRO A 82 0.61 -9.82 6.78
CA PRO A 82 -0.64 -10.21 7.42
C PRO A 82 -0.56 -10.04 8.94
N ASN A 83 -1.73 -10.01 9.60
CA ASN A 83 -1.86 -10.08 11.05
C ASN A 83 -1.08 -9.01 11.82
N ILE A 84 -1.05 -7.79 11.30
CA ILE A 84 -0.40 -6.65 11.95
C ILE A 84 -1.24 -6.14 13.13
N GLU A 85 -0.58 -5.53 14.11
CA GLU A 85 -1.24 -4.93 15.27
C GLU A 85 -1.67 -3.48 14.99
N ASP A 86 -2.50 -2.90 15.86
CA ASP A 86 -2.97 -1.51 15.69
C ASP A 86 -1.87 -0.45 15.76
N LYS A 87 -0.72 -0.78 16.37
CA LYS A 87 0.47 0.09 16.42
C LYS A 87 1.24 0.11 15.09
N ASP A 88 1.05 -0.90 14.25
CA ASP A 88 1.77 -1.11 13.00
C ASP A 88 1.12 -0.28 11.86
N THR A 89 1.15 1.04 12.04
CA THR A 89 0.62 2.01 11.07
C THR A 89 1.49 2.11 9.82
N THR A 90 0.98 2.73 8.75
CA THR A 90 1.80 2.99 7.55
C THR A 90 3.07 3.80 7.86
N VAL A 91 3.01 4.72 8.82
CA VAL A 91 4.17 5.52 9.27
C VAL A 91 5.21 4.66 9.98
N ALA A 92 4.78 3.65 10.75
CA ALA A 92 5.68 2.73 11.44
C ALA A 92 6.28 1.68 10.51
N LEU A 93 5.51 1.17 9.55
CA LEU A 93 5.90 0.07 8.68
C LEU A 93 6.70 0.50 7.44
N LEU A 94 6.39 1.64 6.80
CA LEU A 94 7.13 2.05 5.60
C LEU A 94 8.66 2.17 5.80
N PRO A 95 9.17 2.73 6.92
CA PRO A 95 10.60 2.82 7.16
C PRO A 95 11.32 1.47 7.21
N THR A 96 10.64 0.36 7.51
CA THR A 96 11.30 -0.95 7.66
C THR A 96 11.72 -1.59 6.32
N TYR A 97 11.33 -0.98 5.20
CA TYR A 97 11.68 -1.41 3.84
C TYR A 97 12.91 -0.69 3.26
N TYR A 98 13.59 0.13 4.06
CA TYR A 98 14.73 0.97 3.69
C TYR A 98 15.87 0.83 4.71
#